data_AF-B7BCE4-F1
#
_entry.id   AF-B7BCE4-F1
#
_cell.length_a   1.000
_cell.length_b   1.000
_cell.length_c   1.000
_cell.angle_alpha   90.00
_cell.angle_beta   90.00
_cell.angle_gamma   90.00
#
_symmetry.space_group_name_H-M   'P 1'
#
loop_
_entity.id
_entity.type
_entity.pdbx_description
1 polymer ?
#
loop_
_entity_poly.entity_id
_entity_poly.type
_entity_poly.pdbx_seq_one_letter_code
_entity_poly.pdbx_strand_id
1 'polypeptide(L)'
;MIAELYYKAPNPINNWAFTLFAQIYCAGSFSMLNFIGAEPGTPGVMSYTPLFIMAIFIFVWLDDTGAYLVGSLIGKRKLFERISPKKSWEGFFGGLILVLASSQAFAWFAPEISRLNWLGLATTVVLFGTWGDLI
;
A
#
# COMPACT_ATOMS: atom_id res chain seq x y z
N MET A 1 -3.04 14.13 24.85
CA MET A 1 -1.98 13.49 25.66
C MET A 1 -1.97 14.00 27.09
N ILE A 2 -1.45 15.19 27.42
CA ILE A 2 -1.29 15.64 28.83
C ILE A 2 -2.61 15.66 29.62
N ALA A 3 -3.74 16.01 28.97
CA ALA A 3 -5.05 16.02 29.62
C ALA A 3 -5.51 14.67 30.19
N GLU A 4 -5.04 13.54 29.65
CA GLU A 4 -5.38 12.19 30.17
C GLU A 4 -4.59 11.80 31.43
N LEU A 5 -3.51 12.52 31.77
CA LEU A 5 -2.88 12.38 33.10
C LEU A 5 -3.72 13.08 34.18
N TYR A 6 -4.55 14.06 33.79
CA TYR A 6 -5.43 14.80 34.70
C TYR A 6 -6.84 14.19 34.76
N TYR A 7 -7.30 13.56 33.70
CA TYR A 7 -8.50 12.71 33.72
C TYR A 7 -8.14 11.36 34.34
N LYS A 8 -8.92 10.87 35.33
CA LYS A 8 -8.77 9.51 35.88
C LYS A 8 -9.24 8.45 34.87
N ALA A 9 -8.63 8.43 33.69
CA ALA A 9 -8.89 7.43 32.68
C ALA A 9 -8.47 6.05 33.23
N PRO A 10 -9.22 4.97 32.96
CA PRO A 10 -8.93 3.66 33.50
C PRO A 10 -7.60 3.07 33.00
N ASN A 11 -7.16 3.42 31.78
CA ASN A 11 -5.90 2.93 31.18
C ASN A 11 -5.20 4.00 30.31
N PRO A 12 -4.62 5.06 30.90
CA PRO A 12 -4.07 6.20 30.16
C PRO A 12 -2.89 5.84 29.25
N ILE A 13 -2.06 4.88 29.65
CA ILE A 13 -0.89 4.43 28.86
C ILE A 13 -1.34 3.76 27.54
N ASN A 14 -2.41 2.96 27.57
CA ASN A 14 -2.90 2.28 26.37
C ASN A 14 -3.51 3.28 25.39
N ASN A 15 -4.26 4.27 25.87
CA ASN A 15 -4.82 5.34 25.02
C ASN A 15 -3.72 6.15 24.33
N TRP A 16 -2.64 6.43 25.05
CA TRP A 16 -1.44 7.06 24.47
C TRP A 16 -0.76 6.17 23.44
N ALA A 17 -0.62 4.88 23.73
CA ALA A 17 -0.03 3.92 22.80
C ALA A 17 -0.84 3.86 21.49
N PHE A 18 -2.18 3.77 21.55
CA PHE A 18 -3.03 3.73 20.37
C PHE A 18 -2.99 5.03 19.55
N THR A 19 -2.99 6.19 20.22
CA THR A 19 -2.94 7.49 19.52
C THR A 19 -1.60 7.73 18.83
N LEU A 20 -0.48 7.43 19.50
CA LEU A 20 0.86 7.51 18.89
C LEU A 20 1.04 6.47 17.78
N PHE A 21 0.57 5.24 17.99
CA PHE A 21 0.62 4.19 16.99
C PHE A 21 -0.17 4.56 15.74
N ALA A 22 -1.41 5.05 15.89
CA ALA A 22 -2.23 5.50 14.77
C ALA A 22 -1.58 6.66 14.01
N GLN A 23 -0.94 7.61 14.70
CA GLN A 23 -0.27 8.74 14.07
C GLN A 23 0.97 8.28 13.27
N ILE A 24 1.80 7.40 13.83
CA ILE A 24 2.97 6.84 13.14
C ILE A 24 2.54 6.00 11.94
N TYR A 25 1.53 5.16 12.11
CA TYR A 25 1.07 4.26 11.06
C TYR A 25 0.40 5.02 9.90
N CYS A 26 -0.56 5.90 10.18
CA CYS A 26 -1.30 6.58 9.12
C CYS A 26 -0.52 7.78 8.56
N ALA A 27 -0.14 8.73 9.41
CA ALA A 27 0.50 9.97 8.96
C ALA A 27 1.96 9.75 8.55
N GLY A 28 2.67 8.87 9.26
CA GLY A 28 4.05 8.51 8.91
C GLY A 28 4.12 7.83 7.54
N SER A 29 3.30 6.79 7.31
CA SER A 29 3.28 6.08 6.02
C SER A 29 2.82 6.98 4.88
N PHE A 30 1.79 7.80 5.09
CA PHE A 30 1.33 8.72 4.04
C PHE A 30 2.36 9.81 3.71
N SER A 31 3.14 10.26 4.71
CA SER A 31 4.22 11.23 4.50
C SER A 31 5.30 10.71 3.54
N MET A 32 5.55 9.39 3.52
CA MET A 32 6.52 8.76 2.61
C MET A 32 6.17 8.96 1.12
N LEU A 33 4.91 9.18 0.78
CA LEU A 33 4.50 9.48 -0.60
C LEU A 33 5.13 10.78 -1.13
N ASN A 34 5.37 11.77 -0.26
CA ASN A 34 6.04 13.02 -0.66
C ASN A 34 7.48 12.78 -1.11
N PHE A 35 8.17 11.81 -0.49
CA PHE A 35 9.53 11.44 -0.88
C PHE A 35 9.56 10.68 -2.20
N ILE A 36 8.52 9.88 -2.51
CA ILE A 36 8.41 9.13 -3.77
C ILE A 36 8.11 10.07 -4.94
N GLY A 37 7.28 11.10 -4.72
CA GLY A 37 6.98 12.10 -5.75
C GLY A 37 8.09 13.13 -5.96
N ALA A 38 9.04 13.24 -5.04
CA ALA A 38 10.13 14.21 -5.12
C ALA A 38 11.31 13.64 -5.92
N GLU A 39 11.57 14.20 -7.10
CA GLU A 39 12.78 13.91 -7.85
C GLU A 39 13.92 14.83 -7.41
N PRO A 40 15.12 14.30 -7.12
CA PRO A 40 16.30 15.12 -6.91
C PRO A 40 16.73 15.71 -8.25
N GLY A 41 16.15 16.86 -8.59
CA GLY A 41 16.56 17.68 -9.72
C GLY A 41 17.81 18.51 -9.40
N THR A 42 17.89 19.70 -10.01
CA THR A 42 18.93 20.69 -9.69
C THR A 42 18.97 21.00 -8.19
N PRO A 43 20.16 21.14 -7.56
CA PRO A 43 20.27 21.52 -6.15
C PRO A 43 19.46 22.80 -5.88
N GLY A 44 18.41 22.71 -5.07
CA GLY A 44 17.54 23.83 -4.70
C GLY A 44 16.18 23.92 -5.42
N VAL A 45 15.88 23.04 -6.39
CA VAL A 45 14.55 22.94 -7.01
C VAL A 45 14.04 21.50 -6.91
N MET A 46 13.00 21.30 -6.09
CA MET A 46 12.28 20.03 -5.98
C MET A 46 11.31 19.93 -7.16
N SER A 47 11.60 19.04 -8.11
CA SER A 47 10.64 18.66 -9.15
C SER A 47 9.75 17.55 -8.61
N TYR A 48 8.43 17.73 -8.72
CA TYR A 48 7.46 16.72 -8.30
C TYR A 48 6.88 15.99 -9.51
N THR A 49 7.12 14.68 -9.59
CA THR A 49 6.56 13.84 -10.64
C THR A 49 5.38 13.05 -10.06
N PRO A 50 4.13 13.48 -10.30
CA PRO A 50 2.95 12.85 -9.71
C PRO A 50 2.68 11.44 -10.25
N LEU A 51 3.36 11.03 -11.33
CA LEU A 51 3.15 9.76 -12.01
C LEU A 51 3.35 8.56 -11.07
N PHE A 52 4.41 8.56 -10.25
CA PHE A 52 4.70 7.44 -9.34
C PHE A 52 3.64 7.30 -8.25
N ILE A 53 3.19 8.42 -7.69
CA ILE A 53 2.14 8.43 -6.67
C ILE A 53 0.85 7.87 -7.28
N MET A 54 0.47 8.35 -8.46
CA MET A 54 -0.72 7.88 -9.18
C MET A 54 -0.62 6.38 -9.50
N ALA A 55 0.54 5.91 -9.96
CA ALA A 55 0.76 4.50 -10.26
C ALA A 55 0.60 3.61 -9.03
N ILE A 56 1.10 4.03 -7.86
CA ILE A 56 0.91 3.29 -6.59
C ILE A 56 -0.58 3.15 -6.28
N PHE A 57 -1.36 4.23 -6.33
CA PHE A 57 -2.81 4.17 -6.08
C PHE A 57 -3.53 3.24 -7.07
N ILE A 58 -3.19 3.36 -8.35
CA ILE A 58 -3.78 2.50 -9.39
C ILE A 58 -3.41 1.05 -9.13
N PHE A 59 -2.16 0.74 -8.79
CA PHE A 59 -1.73 -0.63 -8.49
C PHE A 59 -2.46 -1.20 -7.28
N VAL A 60 -2.67 -0.43 -6.21
CA VAL A 60 -3.48 -0.87 -5.05
C VAL A 60 -4.92 -1.17 -5.47
N TRP A 61 -5.57 -0.26 -6.21
CA TRP A 61 -6.96 -0.46 -6.65
C TRP A 61 -7.10 -1.66 -7.59
N LEU A 62 -6.12 -1.84 -8.48
CA LEU A 62 -6.08 -2.97 -9.39
C LEU A 62 -5.81 -4.29 -8.66
N ASP A 63 -4.97 -4.29 -7.63
CA ASP A 63 -4.74 -5.47 -6.77
C ASP A 63 -6.05 -5.88 -6.09
N ASP A 64 -6.72 -4.94 -5.42
CA ASP A 64 -7.99 -5.18 -4.73
C ASP A 64 -9.07 -5.69 -5.70
N THR A 65 -9.16 -5.09 -6.89
CA THR A 65 -10.11 -5.49 -7.93
C THR A 65 -9.79 -6.88 -8.46
N GLY A 66 -8.53 -7.15 -8.80
CA GLY A 66 -8.09 -8.45 -9.31
C GLY A 66 -8.26 -9.56 -8.28
N ALA A 67 -7.91 -9.28 -7.02
CA ALA A 67 -8.09 -10.19 -5.91
C ALA A 67 -9.56 -10.48 -5.62
N TYR A 68 -10.42 -9.47 -5.72
CA TYR A 68 -11.87 -9.66 -5.59
C TYR A 68 -12.45 -10.49 -6.73
N LEU A 69 -12.12 -10.19 -7.98
CA LEU A 69 -12.65 -10.89 -9.15
C LEU A 69 -12.18 -12.35 -9.17
N VAL A 70 -10.88 -12.60 -9.05
CA VAL A 70 -10.34 -13.97 -9.08
C VAL A 70 -10.70 -14.73 -7.80
N GLY A 71 -10.66 -14.06 -6.65
CA GLY A 71 -10.99 -14.64 -5.36
C GLY A 71 -12.47 -15.04 -5.25
N SER A 72 -13.39 -14.26 -5.81
CA SER A 72 -14.83 -14.61 -5.81
C SER A 72 -15.19 -15.72 -6.80
N LEU A 73 -14.50 -15.79 -7.94
CA LEU A 73 -14.78 -16.78 -8.99
C LEU A 73 -14.12 -18.14 -8.72
N ILE A 74 -12.87 -18.15 -8.24
CA ILE A 74 -12.01 -19.34 -8.20
C ILE A 74 -11.41 -19.59 -6.80
N GLY A 75 -11.62 -18.68 -5.84
CA GLY A 75 -11.05 -18.76 -4.50
C GLY A 75 -11.50 -20.01 -3.75
N LYS A 76 -10.60 -21.00 -3.65
CA LYS A 76 -10.84 -22.27 -2.94
C LYS A 76 -9.96 -22.38 -1.71
N ARG A 77 -8.70 -21.89 -1.78
CA ARG A 77 -7.75 -21.97 -0.67
C ARG A 77 -7.67 -20.65 0.06
N LYS A 78 -8.13 -20.63 1.31
CA LYS A 78 -8.06 -19.44 2.15
C LYS A 78 -6.61 -19.08 2.48
N LEU A 79 -6.33 -17.78 2.47
CA LEU A 79 -5.00 -17.24 2.76
C LEU A 79 -4.80 -17.11 4.27
N PHE A 80 -5.74 -16.46 4.97
CA PHE A 80 -5.66 -16.20 6.42
C PHE A 80 -6.99 -16.45 7.12
N GLU A 81 -7.29 -17.70 7.46
CA GLU A 81 -8.59 -18.06 8.07
C GLU A 81 -8.87 -17.36 9.41
N ARG A 82 -7.82 -17.05 10.18
CA ARG A 82 -7.93 -16.44 11.51
C ARG A 82 -8.14 -14.92 11.48
N ILE A 83 -7.60 -14.23 10.47
CA ILE A 83 -7.59 -12.76 10.40
C ILE A 83 -8.58 -12.27 9.34
N SER A 84 -8.59 -12.91 8.16
CA SER A 84 -9.46 -12.54 7.04
C SER A 84 -10.01 -13.78 6.33
N PRO A 85 -11.18 -14.31 6.77
CA PRO A 85 -11.71 -15.59 6.29
C PRO A 85 -12.17 -15.59 4.83
N LYS A 86 -12.22 -14.41 4.19
CA LYS A 86 -12.66 -14.21 2.80
C LYS A 86 -11.50 -14.10 1.81
N LYS A 87 -10.25 -13.90 2.27
CA LYS A 87 -9.09 -13.84 1.38
C LYS A 87 -8.65 -15.23 0.95
N SER A 88 -8.32 -15.39 -0.34
CA SER A 88 -7.84 -16.64 -0.93
C SER A 88 -6.48 -16.46 -1.59
N TRP A 89 -5.70 -17.55 -1.67
CA TRP A 89 -4.43 -17.58 -2.40
C TRP A 89 -4.66 -17.33 -3.89
N GLU A 90 -5.73 -17.86 -4.46
CA GLU A 90 -6.08 -17.64 -5.86
C GLU A 90 -6.39 -16.15 -6.12
N GLY A 91 -7.09 -15.48 -5.18
CA GLY A 91 -7.31 -14.04 -5.24
C GLY A 91 -6.00 -13.26 -5.22
N PHE A 92 -5.09 -13.56 -4.28
CA PHE A 92 -3.79 -12.91 -4.20
C PHE A 92 -2.99 -13.01 -5.52
N PHE A 93 -2.90 -14.20 -6.11
CA PHE A 93 -2.22 -14.36 -7.40
C PHE A 93 -2.97 -13.67 -8.54
N GLY A 94 -4.30 -13.61 -8.48
CA GLY A 94 -5.12 -12.86 -9.44
C GLY A 94 -4.86 -11.36 -9.43
N GLY A 95 -4.81 -10.76 -8.24
CA GLY A 95 -4.41 -9.37 -8.03
C GLY A 95 -2.99 -9.11 -8.52
N LEU A 96 -2.03 -9.94 -8.07
CA LEU A 96 -0.62 -9.84 -8.48
C LEU A 96 -0.44 -9.84 -10.00
N ILE A 97 -1.04 -10.79 -10.70
CA ILE A 97 -0.92 -10.88 -12.17
C ILE A 97 -1.51 -9.63 -12.84
N LEU A 98 -2.65 -9.15 -12.35
CA LEU A 98 -3.32 -7.97 -12.90
C LEU A 98 -2.47 -6.71 -12.72
N VAL A 99 -1.89 -6.53 -11.53
CA VAL A 99 -0.98 -5.40 -11.25
C VAL A 99 0.29 -5.50 -12.07
N LEU A 100 0.91 -6.69 -12.17
CA LEU A 100 2.10 -6.89 -13.01
C LEU A 100 1.81 -6.57 -14.48
N ALA A 101 0.66 -7.00 -15.03
CA ALA A 101 0.25 -6.65 -16.38
C ALA A 101 0.05 -5.13 -16.54
N SER A 102 -0.61 -4.48 -15.58
CA SER A 102 -0.78 -3.02 -15.58
C SER A 102 0.55 -2.27 -15.51
N SER A 103 1.53 -2.80 -14.75
CA SER A 103 2.87 -2.20 -14.65
C SER A 103 3.59 -2.18 -16.00
N GLN A 104 3.37 -3.19 -16.85
CA GLN A 104 3.93 -3.23 -18.21
C GLN A 104 3.26 -2.22 -19.13
N ALA A 105 1.95 -1.98 -18.96
CA ALA A 105 1.26 -0.91 -19.68
C ALA A 105 1.85 0.46 -19.29
N PHE A 106 2.07 0.72 -17.99
CA PHE A 106 2.72 1.93 -17.51
C PHE A 106 4.16 2.10 -18.04
N ALA A 107 4.93 1.01 -18.06
CA ALA A 107 6.29 1.02 -18.60
C ALA A 107 6.33 1.33 -20.11
N TRP A 108 5.23 1.11 -20.84
CA TRP A 108 5.12 1.49 -22.24
C TRP A 108 4.84 2.99 -22.43
N PHE A 109 4.00 3.59 -21.59
CA PHE A 109 3.72 5.02 -21.62
C PHE A 109 4.84 5.88 -21.01
N ALA A 110 5.62 5.33 -20.07
CA ALA A 110 6.73 5.99 -19.41
C ALA A 110 8.04 5.20 -19.61
N PRO A 111 8.61 5.19 -20.82
CA PRO A 111 9.80 4.40 -21.17
C PRO A 111 11.09 4.93 -20.53
N GLU A 112 11.06 6.12 -19.94
CA GLU A 112 12.21 6.73 -19.24
C GLU A 112 12.67 5.89 -18.04
N ILE A 113 11.78 5.06 -17.49
CA ILE A 113 12.04 4.20 -16.34
C ILE A 113 12.20 2.76 -16.81
N SER A 114 13.20 2.06 -16.26
CA SER A 114 13.41 0.63 -16.53
C SER A 114 12.17 -0.20 -16.22
N ARG A 115 11.82 -1.13 -17.11
CA ARG A 115 10.72 -2.09 -16.91
C ARG A 115 10.89 -2.89 -15.62
N LEU A 116 12.14 -3.16 -15.22
CA LEU A 116 12.45 -3.87 -13.99
C LEU A 116 12.04 -3.05 -12.75
N ASN A 117 12.19 -1.72 -12.80
CA ASN A 117 11.79 -0.83 -11.70
C ASN A 117 10.27 -0.78 -11.57
N TRP A 118 9.53 -0.76 -12.68
CA TRP A 118 8.07 -0.87 -12.69
C TRP A 118 7.58 -2.19 -12.10
N LEU A 119 8.20 -3.31 -12.46
CA LEU A 119 7.89 -4.62 -11.89
C LEU A 119 8.22 -4.69 -10.39
N GLY A 120 9.35 -4.12 -9.98
CA GLY A 120 9.76 -4.04 -8.58
C GLY A 120 8.76 -3.23 -7.75
N LEU A 121 8.34 -2.06 -8.26
CA LEU A 121 7.33 -1.22 -7.64
C LEU A 121 5.99 -1.96 -7.50
N ALA A 122 5.49 -2.55 -8.59
CA ALA A 122 4.25 -3.33 -8.60
C ALA A 122 4.28 -4.47 -7.56
N THR A 123 5.36 -5.26 -7.54
CA THR A 123 5.52 -6.37 -6.60
C THR A 123 5.55 -5.88 -5.15
N THR A 124 6.25 -4.76 -4.89
CA THR A 124 6.33 -4.15 -3.56
C THR A 124 4.95 -3.70 -3.09
N VAL A 125 4.19 -3.02 -3.96
CA VAL A 125 2.83 -2.54 -3.65
C VAL A 125 1.91 -3.70 -3.28
N VAL A 126 1.90 -4.78 -4.06
CA VAL A 126 1.03 -5.95 -3.78
C VAL A 126 1.40 -6.64 -2.47
N LEU A 127 2.71 -6.88 -2.22
CA LEU A 127 3.15 -7.56 -1.00
C LEU A 127 2.85 -6.74 0.26
N PHE A 128 3.25 -5.46 0.27
CA PHE A 128 3.05 -4.60 1.44
C PHE A 128 1.58 -4.16 1.59
N GLY A 129 0.84 -4.01 0.49
CA GLY A 129 -0.61 -3.76 0.52
C GLY A 129 -1.36 -4.94 1.14
N THR A 130 -1.03 -6.17 0.71
CA THR A 130 -1.63 -7.39 1.28
C THR A 130 -1.30 -7.53 2.77
N TRP A 131 -0.06 -7.23 3.17
CA TRP A 131 0.34 -7.27 4.59
C TRP A 131 -0.30 -6.18 5.43
N GLY A 132 -0.43 -4.96 4.90
CA GLY A 132 -1.09 -3.85 5.58
C GLY A 132 -2.55 -4.15 5.90
N ASP A 133 -3.25 -4.88 5.03
CA ASP A 133 -4.64 -5.31 5.25
C ASP A 133 -4.79 -6.51 6.20
N LEU A 134 -3.69 -6.99 6.81
CA LEU A 134 -3.70 -8.08 7.81
C LEU A 134 -3.36 -7.59 9.22
N ILE A 135 -2.96 -6.33 9.37
CA ILE A 135 -2.59 -5.70 10.66
C ILE A 135 -3.78 -4.89 11.15
#